data_AF-A0A061HYF4-F1
#
_entry.id   AF-A0A061HYF4-F1
#
_cell.length_a   1.000
_cell.length_b   1.000
_cell.length_c   1.000
_cell.angle_alpha   90.00
_cell.angle_beta   90.00
_cell.angle_gamma   90.00
#
_symmetry.space_group_name_H-M   'P 1'
#
loop_
_entity.id
_entity.type
_entity.pdbx_description
1 polymer ?
#
loop_
_entity_poly.entity_id
_entity_poly.type
_entity_poly.pdbx_seq_one_letter_code
_entity_poly.pdbx_strand_id
1 'polypeptide(L)'
;MARMCVKTQRLDVAKVCLGNMGHARGARALREAEREPELEARVAMLAIQLGMLAAEIANETGDWAASYHLARQYESQDEVKQAVHFYTRAQAFNNAIRLCKENGLDDQLMNLALLSSPEDMIEAARYYEEKGEQMDRAVMLYHKAGHFSKALELAFTTQQFAALQLIAEDLDEKSDPALLSRCSDFCIEHRQFEKAVELLLAAKK
;
A
#
# COMPACT_ATOMS: atom_id res chain seq x y z
N MET A 1 3.62 -24.16 6.97
CA MET A 1 3.45 -25.61 7.28
C MET A 1 2.64 -25.84 8.57
N ALA A 2 2.92 -25.12 9.67
CA ALA A 2 2.19 -25.27 10.94
C ALA A 2 0.65 -25.07 10.86
N ARG A 3 0.15 -24.22 9.96
CA ARG A 3 -1.31 -24.05 9.74
C ARG A 3 -1.99 -25.29 9.15
N MET A 4 -1.28 -26.05 8.31
CA MET A 4 -1.78 -27.33 7.78
C MET A 4 -1.85 -28.40 8.87
N CYS A 5 -0.95 -28.36 9.84
CA CYS A 5 -0.96 -29.25 11.00
C CYS A 5 -2.19 -29.04 11.89
N VAL A 6 -2.69 -27.81 12.01
CA VAL A 6 -3.97 -27.52 12.70
C VAL A 6 -5.15 -28.11 11.91
N LYS A 7 -5.21 -27.86 10.59
CA LYS A 7 -6.28 -28.40 9.72
C LYS A 7 -6.29 -29.93 9.63
N THR A 8 -5.13 -30.57 9.77
CA THR A 8 -4.97 -32.03 9.73
C THR A 8 -4.87 -32.67 11.12
N GLN A 9 -5.00 -31.87 12.19
CA GLN A 9 -4.88 -32.29 13.59
C GLN A 9 -3.56 -33.01 13.93
N ARG A 10 -2.50 -32.79 13.16
CA ARG A 10 -1.16 -33.38 13.31
C ARG A 10 -0.24 -32.51 14.17
N LEU A 11 -0.44 -32.55 15.48
CA LEU A 11 0.28 -31.74 16.48
C LEU A 11 1.78 -32.12 16.60
N ASP A 12 2.10 -33.39 16.34
CA ASP A 12 3.46 -33.93 16.23
C ASP A 12 4.28 -33.23 15.14
N VAL A 13 3.68 -33.02 13.97
CA VAL A 13 4.30 -32.29 12.86
C VAL A 13 4.40 -30.80 13.18
N ALA A 14 3.38 -30.23 13.84
CA ALA A 14 3.40 -28.82 14.25
C ALA A 14 4.61 -28.50 15.15
N LYS A 15 4.97 -29.41 16.05
CA LYS A 15 6.12 -29.28 16.96
C LYS A 15 7.45 -29.19 16.22
N VAL A 16 7.64 -30.09 15.25
CA VAL A 16 8.85 -30.09 14.41
C VAL A 16 8.90 -28.84 13.55
N CYS A 17 7.77 -28.46 12.94
CA CYS A 17 7.69 -27.24 12.13
C CYS A 17 8.02 -25.98 12.97
N LEU A 18 7.44 -25.84 14.17
CA LEU A 18 7.69 -24.69 15.04
C LEU A 18 9.14 -24.63 15.55
N GLY A 19 9.77 -25.79 15.77
CA GLY A 19 11.19 -25.89 16.10
C GLY A 19 12.08 -25.44 14.94
N ASN A 20 11.83 -25.95 13.74
CA ASN A 20 12.60 -25.59 12.53
C ASN A 20 12.39 -24.13 12.10
N MET A 21 11.22 -23.56 12.39
CA MET A 21 10.91 -22.15 12.12
C MET A 21 11.46 -21.18 13.18
N GLY A 22 12.14 -21.66 14.23
CA GLY A 22 12.65 -20.81 15.32
C GLY A 22 11.55 -20.12 16.15
N HIS A 23 10.30 -20.58 16.05
CA HIS A 23 9.14 -19.91 16.63
C HIS A 23 8.94 -20.29 18.11
N ALA A 24 9.87 -19.85 18.96
CA ALA A 24 10.00 -20.27 20.37
C ALA A 24 8.71 -20.10 21.20
N ARG A 25 7.97 -19.01 20.98
CA ARG A 25 6.66 -18.77 21.62
C ARG A 25 5.60 -19.78 21.19
N GLY A 26 5.60 -20.16 19.91
CA GLY A 26 4.66 -21.18 19.40
C GLY A 26 5.03 -22.57 19.90
N ALA A 27 6.32 -22.92 19.92
CA ALA A 27 6.78 -24.20 20.47
C ALA A 27 6.50 -24.33 21.98
N ARG A 28 6.60 -23.23 22.74
CA ARG A 28 6.23 -23.20 24.16
C ARG A 28 4.72 -23.41 24.36
N ALA A 29 3.89 -22.65 23.65
CA ALA A 29 2.45 -22.79 23.79
C ALA A 29 1.91 -24.11 23.25
N LEU A 30 2.56 -24.74 22.25
CA LEU A 30 2.21 -26.09 21.84
C LEU A 30 2.45 -27.10 22.97
N ARG A 31 3.54 -26.95 23.73
CA ARG A 31 3.80 -27.78 24.93
C ARG A 31 2.80 -27.54 26.05
N GLU A 32 2.33 -26.30 26.21
CA GLU A 32 1.27 -25.97 27.16
C GLU A 32 -0.07 -26.55 26.69
N ALA A 33 -0.37 -26.47 25.39
CA ALA A 33 -1.56 -27.04 24.78
C ALA A 33 -1.61 -28.56 24.88
N GLU A 34 -0.48 -29.27 24.70
CA GLU A 34 -0.36 -30.73 24.86
C GLU A 34 -0.83 -31.24 26.25
N ARG A 35 -0.93 -30.37 27.27
CA ARG A 35 -1.42 -30.72 28.60
C ARG A 35 -2.93 -30.87 28.70
N GLU A 36 -3.69 -30.31 27.75
CA GLU A 36 -5.14 -30.47 27.75
C GLU A 36 -5.53 -31.90 27.38
N PRO A 37 -6.55 -32.51 27.99
CA PRO A 37 -6.95 -33.89 27.71
C PRO A 37 -7.61 -34.04 26.34
N GLU A 38 -8.34 -33.02 25.89
CA GLU A 38 -9.14 -33.05 24.66
C GLU A 38 -8.35 -32.56 23.45
N LEU A 39 -8.31 -33.37 22.39
CA LEU A 39 -7.58 -33.06 21.14
C LEU A 39 -8.06 -31.75 20.50
N GLU A 40 -9.37 -31.50 20.56
CA GLU A 40 -10.02 -30.30 20.01
C GLU A 40 -9.53 -29.03 20.72
N ALA A 41 -9.42 -29.06 22.06
CA ALA A 41 -8.84 -27.97 22.84
C ALA A 41 -7.38 -27.71 22.47
N ARG A 42 -6.57 -28.77 22.24
CA ARG A 42 -5.17 -28.65 21.79
C ARG A 42 -5.06 -27.94 20.45
N VAL A 43 -5.89 -28.35 19.49
CA VAL A 43 -5.93 -27.79 18.13
C VAL A 43 -6.41 -26.34 18.17
N ALA A 44 -7.43 -26.03 18.99
CA ALA A 44 -7.95 -24.67 19.15
C ALA A 44 -6.91 -23.71 19.76
N MET A 45 -6.22 -24.11 20.83
CA MET A 45 -5.16 -23.26 21.42
C MET A 45 -4.00 -23.05 20.44
N LEU A 46 -3.61 -24.08 19.68
CA LEU A 46 -2.59 -23.94 18.65
C LEU A 46 -3.06 -23.01 17.52
N ALA A 47 -4.34 -23.09 17.11
CA ALA A 47 -4.94 -22.21 16.12
C ALA A 47 -4.93 -20.74 16.58
N ILE A 48 -5.23 -20.49 17.86
CA ILE A 48 -5.15 -19.15 18.48
C ILE A 48 -3.70 -18.65 18.44
N GLN A 49 -2.75 -19.49 18.87
CA GLN A 49 -1.32 -19.14 18.92
C GLN A 49 -0.71 -18.86 17.54
N LEU A 50 -1.19 -19.58 16.51
CA LEU A 50 -0.79 -19.40 15.11
C LEU A 50 -1.55 -18.28 14.41
N GLY A 51 -2.40 -17.52 15.13
CA GLY A 51 -3.21 -16.45 14.57
C GLY A 51 -4.25 -16.93 13.55
N MET A 52 -4.55 -18.24 13.51
CA MET A 52 -5.52 -18.82 12.57
C MET A 52 -6.93 -18.37 12.89
N LEU A 53 -7.30 -18.38 14.17
CA LEU A 53 -8.61 -17.88 14.62
C LEU A 53 -8.72 -16.37 14.37
N ALA A 54 -7.64 -15.61 14.61
CA ALA A 54 -7.61 -14.18 14.30
C ALA A 54 -7.73 -13.89 12.80
N ALA A 55 -7.18 -14.75 11.93
CA ALA A 55 -7.31 -14.64 10.48
C ALA A 55 -8.71 -14.98 9.98
N GLU A 56 -9.34 -16.02 10.50
CA GLU A 56 -10.72 -16.38 10.16
C GLU A 56 -11.69 -15.30 10.67
N ILE A 57 -11.55 -14.87 11.92
CA ILE A 57 -12.35 -13.76 12.47
C ILE A 57 -12.11 -12.48 11.66
N ALA A 58 -10.87 -12.06 11.39
CA ALA A 58 -10.61 -10.87 10.58
C ALA A 58 -11.23 -10.96 9.17
N ASN A 59 -11.23 -12.15 8.57
CA ASN A 59 -11.84 -12.40 7.27
C ASN A 59 -13.37 -12.39 7.30
N GLU A 60 -13.99 -12.87 8.37
CA GLU A 60 -15.44 -12.97 8.53
C GLU A 60 -16.08 -11.70 9.11
N THR A 61 -15.46 -11.08 10.10
CA THR A 61 -16.02 -9.92 10.83
C THR A 61 -15.60 -8.58 10.24
N GLY A 62 -14.52 -8.55 9.47
CA GLY A 62 -13.96 -7.30 8.95
C GLY A 62 -13.40 -6.38 10.05
N ASP A 63 -13.09 -6.93 11.23
CA ASP A 63 -12.50 -6.15 12.32
C ASP A 63 -11.09 -5.65 11.91
N TRP A 64 -10.95 -4.33 11.88
CA TRP A 64 -9.74 -3.61 11.54
C TRP A 64 -8.61 -3.87 12.56
N ALA A 65 -8.94 -3.99 13.85
CA ALA A 65 -7.95 -4.25 14.89
C ALA A 65 -7.38 -5.67 14.78
N ALA A 66 -8.23 -6.68 14.58
CA ALA A 66 -7.81 -8.06 14.34
C ALA A 66 -6.93 -8.16 13.06
N SER A 67 -7.35 -7.49 11.97
CA SER A 67 -6.60 -7.44 10.72
C SER A 67 -5.22 -6.80 10.91
N TYR A 68 -5.12 -5.71 11.69
CA TYR A 68 -3.85 -5.04 11.97
C TYR A 68 -2.87 -5.91 12.76
N HIS A 69 -3.34 -6.57 13.83
CA HIS A 69 -2.49 -7.44 14.64
C HIS A 69 -2.00 -8.66 13.85
N LEU A 70 -2.85 -9.20 13.00
CA LEU A 70 -2.50 -10.29 12.11
C LEU A 70 -1.47 -9.86 11.05
N ALA A 71 -1.61 -8.66 10.49
CA ALA A 71 -0.65 -8.10 9.55
C ALA A 71 0.76 -7.99 10.19
N ARG A 72 0.85 -7.47 11.43
CA ARG A 72 2.10 -7.42 12.19
C ARG A 72 2.72 -8.80 12.41
N GLN A 73 1.89 -9.81 12.64
CA GLN A 73 2.36 -11.18 12.81
C GLN A 73 2.95 -11.74 11.50
N TYR A 74 2.31 -11.52 10.35
CA TYR A 74 2.88 -11.91 9.05
C TYR A 74 4.15 -11.14 8.72
N GLU A 75 4.20 -9.86 9.06
CA GLU A 75 5.39 -9.03 8.90
C GLU A 75 6.58 -9.61 9.69
N SER A 76 6.38 -9.98 10.96
CA SER A 76 7.43 -10.64 11.76
C SER A 76 7.89 -12.01 11.24
N GLN A 77 7.11 -12.62 10.35
CA GLN A 77 7.41 -13.90 9.71
C GLN A 77 7.98 -13.73 8.30
N ASP A 78 8.22 -12.49 7.87
CA ASP A 78 8.70 -12.15 6.52
C ASP A 78 7.71 -12.57 5.40
N GLU A 79 6.45 -12.82 5.75
CA GLU A 79 5.37 -13.08 4.79
C GLU A 79 4.77 -11.75 4.28
N VAL A 80 5.57 -11.00 3.52
CA VAL A 80 5.28 -9.61 3.10
C VAL A 80 3.93 -9.47 2.39
N LYS A 81 3.63 -10.35 1.43
CA LYS A 81 2.38 -10.25 0.64
C LYS A 81 1.14 -10.39 1.53
N GLN A 82 1.19 -11.29 2.50
CA GLN A 82 0.13 -11.53 3.47
C GLN A 82 0.01 -10.34 4.43
N ALA A 83 1.14 -9.80 4.90
CA ALA A 83 1.17 -8.62 5.75
C ALA A 83 0.51 -7.41 5.05
N VAL A 84 0.89 -7.13 3.81
CA VAL A 84 0.31 -6.05 2.99
C VAL A 84 -1.20 -6.24 2.82
N HIS A 85 -1.66 -7.45 2.51
CA HIS A 85 -3.09 -7.75 2.38
C HIS A 85 -3.89 -7.40 3.64
N PHE A 86 -3.42 -7.83 4.81
CA PHE A 86 -4.12 -7.58 6.07
C PHE A 86 -3.98 -6.13 6.55
N TYR A 87 -2.85 -5.44 6.30
CA TYR A 87 -2.74 -4.01 6.57
C TYR A 87 -3.70 -3.18 5.71
N THR A 88 -3.85 -3.56 4.43
CA THR A 88 -4.81 -2.91 3.52
C THR A 88 -6.24 -3.07 4.04
N ARG A 89 -6.60 -4.28 4.47
CA ARG A 89 -7.92 -4.56 5.06
C ARG A 89 -8.15 -3.79 6.38
N ALA A 90 -7.09 -3.58 7.15
CA ALA A 90 -7.11 -2.77 8.37
C ALA A 90 -7.09 -1.24 8.11
N GLN A 91 -7.06 -0.80 6.85
CA GLN A 91 -6.88 0.61 6.46
C GLN A 91 -5.58 1.26 6.99
N ALA A 92 -4.58 0.43 7.34
CA ALA A 92 -3.28 0.87 7.81
C ALA A 92 -2.32 1.06 6.62
N PHE A 93 -2.67 1.99 5.72
CA PHE A 93 -1.97 2.19 4.45
C PHE A 93 -0.51 2.56 4.62
N ASN A 94 -0.16 3.42 5.58
CA ASN A 94 1.22 3.76 5.91
C ASN A 94 2.12 2.53 6.15
N ASN A 95 1.64 1.51 6.86
CA ASN A 95 2.37 0.28 7.11
C ASN A 95 2.51 -0.56 5.83
N ALA A 96 1.43 -0.67 5.06
CA ALA A 96 1.43 -1.41 3.79
C ALA A 96 2.37 -0.76 2.75
N ILE A 97 2.32 0.57 2.63
CA ILE A 97 3.16 1.38 1.73
C ILE A 97 4.64 1.20 2.10
N ARG A 98 5.00 1.30 3.38
CA ARG A 98 6.37 1.07 3.85
C ARG A 98 6.86 -0.32 3.46
N LEU A 99 6.06 -1.36 3.74
CA LEU A 99 6.40 -2.74 3.38
C LEU A 99 6.60 -2.93 1.87
N CYS A 100 5.75 -2.30 1.05
CA CYS A 100 5.90 -2.36 -0.40
C CYS A 100 7.19 -1.68 -0.89
N LYS A 101 7.56 -0.53 -0.31
CA LYS A 101 8.82 0.17 -0.65
C LYS A 101 10.05 -0.66 -0.28
N GLU A 102 10.09 -1.19 0.93
CA GLU A 102 11.23 -2.01 1.43
C GLU A 102 11.45 -3.28 0.60
N ASN A 103 10.39 -3.82 -0.02
CA ASN A 103 10.42 -5.07 -0.77
C ASN A 103 10.30 -4.90 -2.29
N GLY A 104 10.30 -3.67 -2.82
CA GLY A 104 10.20 -3.39 -4.25
C GLY A 104 8.88 -3.85 -4.90
N LEU A 105 7.78 -3.87 -4.15
CA LEU A 105 6.45 -4.25 -4.64
C LEU A 105 5.75 -3.06 -5.29
N ASP A 106 6.34 -2.51 -6.35
CA ASP A 106 5.93 -1.26 -6.99
C ASP A 106 4.46 -1.27 -7.44
N ASP A 107 4.00 -2.33 -8.12
CA ASP A 107 2.59 -2.38 -8.59
C ASP A 107 1.58 -2.34 -7.44
N GLN A 108 1.92 -2.97 -6.32
CA GLN A 108 1.07 -2.93 -5.12
C GLN A 108 1.15 -1.57 -4.45
N LEU A 109 2.35 -0.99 -4.36
CA LEU A 109 2.56 0.36 -3.83
C LEU A 109 1.68 1.40 -4.55
N MET A 110 1.64 1.36 -5.89
CA MET A 110 0.82 2.27 -6.68
C MET A 110 -0.67 2.16 -6.31
N ASN A 111 -1.19 0.94 -6.31
CA ASN A 111 -2.60 0.70 -6.01
C ASN A 111 -2.97 1.12 -4.58
N LEU A 112 -2.08 0.88 -3.62
CA LEU A 112 -2.30 1.27 -2.22
C LEU A 112 -2.27 2.78 -2.03
N ALA A 113 -1.32 3.47 -2.68
CA ALA A 113 -1.21 4.92 -2.62
C ALA A 113 -2.48 5.60 -3.17
N LEU A 114 -3.08 5.06 -4.24
CA LEU A 114 -4.33 5.59 -4.79
C LEU A 114 -5.55 5.44 -3.86
N LEU A 115 -5.48 4.51 -2.90
CA LEU A 115 -6.54 4.26 -1.92
C LEU A 115 -6.32 5.00 -0.59
N SER A 116 -5.15 5.61 -0.41
CA SER A 116 -4.71 6.21 0.85
C SER A 116 -4.91 7.74 0.87
N SER A 117 -4.31 8.43 1.83
CA SER A 117 -4.38 9.88 1.92
C SER A 117 -3.46 10.57 0.89
N PRO A 118 -3.68 11.87 0.61
CA PRO A 118 -2.78 12.64 -0.25
C PRO A 118 -1.33 12.67 0.23
N GLU A 119 -1.09 12.66 1.55
CA GLU A 119 0.25 12.60 2.13
C GLU A 119 0.97 11.29 1.77
N ASP A 120 0.26 10.18 1.88
CA ASP A 120 0.76 8.85 1.50
C ASP A 120 1.04 8.75 -0.01
N MET A 121 0.19 9.37 -0.85
CA MET A 121 0.41 9.47 -2.30
C MET A 121 1.72 10.20 -2.63
N ILE A 122 1.99 11.33 -1.95
CA ILE A 122 3.23 12.10 -2.13
C ILE A 122 4.44 11.26 -1.69
N GLU A 123 4.33 10.55 -0.58
CA GLU A 123 5.42 9.71 -0.09
C GLU A 123 5.73 8.56 -1.07
N ALA A 124 4.71 7.95 -1.67
CA ALA A 124 4.88 6.94 -2.72
C ALA A 124 5.46 7.56 -4.00
N ALA A 125 5.03 8.77 -4.37
CA ALA A 125 5.55 9.48 -5.54
C ALA A 125 7.06 9.77 -5.41
N ARG A 126 7.53 10.21 -4.23
CA ARG A 126 8.97 10.43 -3.97
C ARG A 126 9.80 9.16 -4.14
N TYR A 127 9.28 8.02 -3.70
CA TYR A 127 9.96 6.74 -3.89
C TYR A 127 10.14 6.40 -5.38
N TYR A 128 9.14 6.68 -6.22
CA TYR A 128 9.27 6.50 -7.67
C TYR A 128 10.22 7.51 -8.32
N GLU A 129 10.25 8.76 -7.85
CA GLU A 129 11.24 9.75 -8.29
C GLU A 129 12.68 9.30 -7.99
N GLU A 130 12.94 8.82 -6.77
CA GLU A 130 14.25 8.35 -6.33
C GLU A 130 14.72 7.13 -7.13
N LYS A 131 13.80 6.23 -7.48
CA LYS A 131 14.09 5.04 -8.28
C LYS A 131 14.32 5.38 -9.76
N GLY A 132 13.64 6.39 -10.29
CA GLY A 132 13.81 6.93 -11.64
C GLY A 132 13.25 6.08 -12.79
N GLU A 133 12.82 4.85 -12.54
CA GLU A 133 12.30 3.94 -13.57
C GLU A 133 10.83 4.21 -13.95
N GLN A 134 9.99 4.59 -12.98
CA GLN A 134 8.53 4.69 -13.11
C GLN A 134 8.04 6.13 -12.87
N MET A 135 8.64 7.09 -13.59
CA MET A 135 8.33 8.51 -13.43
C MET A 135 6.88 8.85 -13.76
N ASP A 136 6.24 8.09 -14.65
CA ASP A 136 4.83 8.20 -14.98
C ASP A 136 3.92 7.99 -13.75
N ARG A 137 4.29 7.04 -12.88
CA ARG A 137 3.59 6.80 -11.62
C ARG A 137 3.80 7.94 -10.63
N ALA A 138 5.00 8.49 -10.56
CA ALA A 138 5.28 9.65 -9.72
C ALA A 138 4.42 10.87 -10.13
N VAL A 139 4.41 11.21 -11.44
CA VAL A 139 3.58 12.31 -11.97
C VAL A 139 2.10 12.10 -11.63
N MET A 140 1.59 10.89 -11.87
CA MET A 140 0.20 10.55 -11.58
C MET A 140 -0.15 10.67 -10.09
N LEU A 141 0.73 10.23 -9.19
CA LEU A 141 0.49 10.32 -7.75
C LEU A 141 0.52 11.77 -7.26
N TYR A 142 1.45 12.61 -7.71
CA TYR A 142 1.44 14.03 -7.39
C TYR A 142 0.18 14.73 -7.89
N HIS A 143 -0.25 14.38 -9.10
CA HIS A 143 -1.50 14.88 -9.67
C HIS A 143 -2.70 14.52 -8.81
N LYS A 144 -2.86 13.23 -8.45
CA LYS A 144 -3.97 12.75 -7.62
C LYS A 144 -3.93 13.28 -6.18
N ALA A 145 -2.75 13.61 -5.67
CA ALA A 145 -2.57 14.27 -4.39
C ALA A 145 -2.88 15.79 -4.42
N GLY A 146 -3.18 16.37 -5.59
CA GLY A 146 -3.43 17.80 -5.76
C GLY A 146 -2.16 18.67 -5.83
N HIS A 147 -0.98 18.06 -5.91
CA HIS A 147 0.30 18.77 -6.00
C HIS A 147 0.67 19.08 -7.46
N PHE A 148 -0.15 19.90 -8.11
CA PHE A 148 -0.04 20.22 -9.54
C PHE A 148 1.32 20.81 -9.93
N SER A 149 1.90 21.71 -9.12
CA SER A 149 3.21 22.33 -9.43
C SER A 149 4.29 21.28 -9.64
N LYS A 150 4.39 20.33 -8.71
CA LYS A 150 5.40 19.28 -8.72
C LYS A 150 5.09 18.25 -9.82
N ALA A 151 3.82 17.90 -10.02
CA ALA A 151 3.39 17.03 -11.11
C ALA A 151 3.78 17.59 -12.48
N LEU A 152 3.53 18.88 -12.72
CA LEU A 152 3.89 19.58 -13.95
C LEU A 152 5.39 19.65 -14.15
N GLU A 153 6.15 20.06 -13.13
CA GLU A 153 7.61 20.09 -13.19
C GLU A 153 8.19 18.72 -13.58
N LEU A 154 7.69 17.66 -12.93
CA LEU A 154 8.14 16.30 -13.22
C LEU A 154 7.71 15.86 -14.63
N ALA A 155 6.50 16.19 -15.06
CA ALA A 155 6.01 15.86 -16.39
C ALA A 155 6.77 16.60 -17.52
N PHE A 156 7.16 17.86 -17.30
CA PHE A 156 8.02 18.61 -18.22
C PHE A 156 9.43 18.01 -18.29
N THR A 157 10.04 17.73 -17.14
CA THR A 157 11.40 17.16 -17.08
C THR A 157 11.48 15.77 -17.71
N THR A 158 10.42 14.98 -17.58
CA THR A 158 10.33 13.62 -18.13
C THR A 158 9.67 13.55 -19.51
N GLN A 159 9.30 14.70 -20.09
CA GLN A 159 8.66 14.84 -21.40
C GLN A 159 7.37 14.01 -21.55
N GLN A 160 6.58 13.92 -20.47
CA GLN A 160 5.32 13.17 -20.44
C GLN A 160 4.15 14.03 -20.91
N PHE A 161 4.06 14.26 -22.23
CA PHE A 161 3.05 15.12 -22.84
C PHE A 161 1.61 14.72 -22.52
N ALA A 162 1.31 13.43 -22.48
CA ALA A 162 -0.03 12.94 -22.14
C ALA A 162 -0.41 13.29 -20.70
N ALA A 163 0.54 13.23 -19.76
CA ALA A 163 0.29 13.60 -18.38
C ALA A 163 0.13 15.12 -18.23
N LEU A 164 0.90 15.93 -18.97
CA LEU A 164 0.76 17.39 -18.98
C LEU A 164 -0.64 17.83 -19.45
N GLN A 165 -1.19 17.20 -20.49
CA GLN A 165 -2.53 17.49 -20.97
C GLN A 165 -3.60 17.20 -19.91
N LEU A 166 -3.53 16.02 -19.27
CA LEU A 166 -4.46 15.66 -18.19
C LEU A 166 -4.38 16.61 -17.01
N ILE A 167 -3.16 16.99 -16.58
CA ILE A 167 -2.99 17.93 -15.47
C ILE A 167 -3.55 19.32 -15.85
N ALA A 168 -3.32 19.77 -17.09
CA ALA A 168 -3.80 21.07 -17.56
C ALA A 168 -5.34 21.15 -17.66
N GLU A 169 -6.02 20.02 -17.90
CA GLU A 169 -7.49 19.96 -17.87
C GLU A 169 -8.06 20.24 -16.48
N ASP A 170 -7.40 19.74 -15.43
CA ASP A 170 -7.83 19.86 -14.03
C ASP A 170 -7.43 21.20 -13.37
N LEU A 171 -6.66 22.07 -14.05
CA LEU A 171 -6.33 23.41 -13.57
C LEU A 171 -7.51 24.38 -13.72
N ASP A 172 -7.74 25.18 -12.68
CA ASP A 172 -8.84 26.14 -12.57
C ASP A 172 -8.37 27.54 -12.09
N GLU A 173 -9.32 28.47 -11.93
CA GLU A 173 -9.05 29.85 -11.46
C GLU A 173 -8.47 29.93 -10.02
N LYS A 174 -8.45 28.82 -9.26
CA LYS A 174 -7.86 28.78 -7.91
C LYS A 174 -6.41 28.31 -7.94
N SER A 175 -5.95 27.84 -9.08
CA SER A 175 -4.59 27.36 -9.27
C SER A 175 -3.61 28.54 -9.31
N ASP A 176 -2.35 28.29 -8.95
CA ASP A 176 -1.31 29.32 -8.93
C ASP A 176 -1.16 29.97 -10.33
N PRO A 177 -1.27 31.31 -10.45
CA PRO A 177 -1.10 32.03 -11.71
C PRO A 177 0.18 31.68 -12.48
N ALA A 178 1.27 31.35 -11.77
CA ALA A 178 2.52 30.94 -12.42
C ALA A 178 2.38 29.59 -13.15
N LEU A 179 1.62 28.64 -12.59
CA LEU A 179 1.33 27.36 -13.24
C LEU A 179 0.39 27.54 -14.43
N LEU A 180 -0.63 28.37 -14.27
CA LEU A 180 -1.58 28.69 -15.35
C LEU A 180 -0.87 29.28 -16.56
N SER A 181 0.09 30.20 -16.36
CA SER A 181 0.90 30.75 -17.45
C SER A 181 1.79 29.69 -18.11
N ARG A 182 2.39 28.80 -17.32
CA ARG A 182 3.31 27.78 -17.85
C ARG A 182 2.58 26.70 -18.65
N CYS A 183 1.38 26.33 -18.20
CA CYS A 183 0.50 25.42 -18.94
C CYS A 183 -0.13 26.07 -20.18
N SER A 184 -0.43 27.37 -20.16
CA SER A 184 -0.94 28.04 -21.34
C SER A 184 0.09 28.11 -22.46
N ASP A 185 1.35 28.41 -22.15
CA ASP A 185 2.45 28.35 -23.13
C ASP A 185 2.57 26.96 -23.76
N PHE A 186 2.50 25.91 -22.94
CA PHE A 186 2.48 24.52 -23.41
C PHE A 186 1.29 24.23 -24.34
N CYS A 187 0.08 24.67 -23.98
CA CYS A 187 -1.11 24.49 -24.80
C CYS A 187 -0.98 25.23 -26.15
N ILE A 188 -0.36 26.43 -26.18
CA ILE A 188 -0.11 27.18 -27.42
C ILE A 188 0.82 26.39 -28.35
N GLU A 189 1.92 25.83 -27.83
CA GLU A 189 2.85 25.01 -28.61
C GLU A 189 2.16 23.79 -29.23
N HIS A 190 1.20 23.19 -28.51
CA HIS A 190 0.45 22.01 -28.95
C HIS A 190 -0.85 22.35 -29.70
N ARG A 191 -1.04 23.61 -30.11
CA ARG A 191 -2.22 24.11 -30.85
C ARG A 191 -3.56 23.98 -30.12
N GLN A 192 -3.53 23.84 -28.80
CA GLN A 192 -4.71 23.85 -27.93
C GLN A 192 -5.05 25.29 -27.52
N PHE A 193 -5.41 26.12 -28.50
CA PHE A 193 -5.59 27.56 -28.29
C PHE A 193 -6.77 27.90 -27.35
N GLU A 194 -7.87 27.14 -27.40
CA GLU A 194 -9.05 27.37 -26.56
C GLU A 194 -8.69 27.27 -25.07
N LYS A 195 -8.07 26.15 -24.67
CA LYS A 195 -7.63 25.94 -23.28
C LYS A 195 -6.54 26.94 -22.86
N ALA A 196 -5.62 27.30 -23.76
CA ALA A 196 -4.61 28.32 -23.47
C ALA A 196 -5.23 29.69 -23.12
N VAL A 197 -6.29 30.09 -23.84
CA VAL A 197 -7.01 31.34 -23.56
C VAL A 197 -7.71 31.26 -22.21
N GLU A 198 -8.38 30.15 -21.89
CA GLU A 198 -9.02 29.95 -20.58
C GLU A 198 -8.02 30.07 -19.42
N LEU A 199 -6.88 29.38 -19.52
CA LEU A 199 -5.82 29.40 -18.50
C LEU A 199 -5.21 30.80 -18.34
N LEU A 200 -5.00 31.54 -19.44
CA LEU A 200 -4.48 32.92 -19.38
C LEU A 200 -5.49 33.91 -18.78
N LEU A 201 -6.78 33.72 -19.02
CA LEU A 201 -7.82 34.51 -18.38
C LEU A 201 -7.88 34.24 -16.88
N ALA A 202 -7.76 32.98 -16.49
CA ALA A 202 -7.67 32.56 -15.09
C ALA A 202 -6.43 33.15 -14.39
N ALA A 203 -5.27 33.19 -15.06
CA ALA A 203 -4.02 33.70 -14.50
C ALA A 203 -3.97 35.23 -14.27
N LYS A 204 -4.86 35.99 -14.92
CA LYS A 204 -4.89 37.47 -14.86
C LYS A 204 -5.90 38.04 -13.88
N LYS A 205 -6.74 37.21 -13.27
CA LYS A 205 -7.66 37.60 -12.19
C LYS A 205 -6.93 37.64 -10.86
#